data_AF-A0A7C5AXX7-F1
#
_entry.id   AF-A0A7C5AXX7-F1
#
_cell.length_a   1.000
_cell.length_b   1.000
_cell.length_c   1.000
_cell.angle_alpha   90.00
_cell.angle_beta   90.00
_cell.angle_gamma   90.00
#
_symmetry.space_group_name_H-M   'P 1'
#
loop_
_entity.id
_entity.type
_entity.pdbx_description
1 polymer ?
#
loop_
_entity_poly.entity_id
_entity_poly.type
_entity_poly.pdbx_seq_one_letter_code
_entity_poly.pdbx_strand_id
1 'polypeptide(L)'
;MNRKAPSAAEGGRERSTSSMELSKMQSIESKAPWFAVTVKPNHDKAVAAALQVRGLEVFLPLYRARRRWSDRMKELQLPLFPGYVFCRFTRESRAVVLSTPGITSVVGFGHQPAPIPETEIESVRITVASGLPLSPWPFLRAGDRVRIEHGPLAGIEGVLLQIKDGWRVVVSIELLQRSVAVEVDRDMVARVYPAPIMDRSGFAWSGSKEVAYARF
;
A
#
# COMPACT_ATOMS: atom_id res chain seq x y z
N MET A 1 -82.24 3.34 12.94
CA MET A 1 -81.25 3.16 14.02
C MET A 1 -79.98 2.53 13.47
N ASN A 2 -78.83 3.12 13.82
CA ASN A 2 -77.47 2.58 13.92
C ASN A 2 -76.67 2.00 12.72
N ARG A 3 -75.74 2.86 12.23
CA ARG A 3 -74.26 2.73 12.13
C ARG A 3 -73.64 1.41 11.61
N LYS A 4 -72.86 1.48 10.52
CA LYS A 4 -71.37 1.61 10.57
C LYS A 4 -70.74 1.87 9.18
N ALA A 5 -69.67 2.67 9.19
CA ALA A 5 -68.86 3.15 8.08
C ALA A 5 -67.75 2.15 7.66
N PRO A 6 -67.04 2.37 6.53
CA PRO A 6 -66.03 1.46 5.97
C PRO A 6 -64.63 1.70 6.57
N SER A 7 -63.79 0.66 6.64
CA SER A 7 -62.38 0.78 7.05
C SER A 7 -61.46 0.55 5.86
N ALA A 8 -60.72 1.60 5.52
CA ALA A 8 -59.60 1.61 4.59
C ALA A 8 -58.29 1.20 5.28
N ALA A 9 -57.25 1.06 4.45
CA ALA A 9 -55.81 1.13 4.74
C ALA A 9 -55.05 -0.20 4.94
N GLU A 10 -54.73 -0.85 3.82
CA GLU A 10 -53.45 -1.56 3.66
C GLU A 10 -52.59 -0.74 2.69
N GLY A 11 -51.43 -0.28 3.15
CA GLY A 11 -50.51 0.49 2.30
C GLY A 11 -49.60 1.41 3.10
N GLY A 12 -48.68 0.85 3.87
CA GLY A 12 -47.68 1.66 4.56
C GLY A 12 -46.75 0.88 5.48
N ARG A 13 -45.79 0.13 4.94
CA ARG A 13 -44.70 -0.40 5.79
C ARG A 13 -43.31 -0.53 5.16
N GLU A 14 -43.10 -0.17 3.90
CA GLU A 14 -41.82 -0.45 3.23
C GLU A 14 -40.80 0.71 3.23
N ARG A 15 -41.20 1.93 3.62
CA ARG A 15 -40.30 3.11 3.52
C ARG A 15 -39.37 3.32 4.73
N SER A 16 -39.69 2.78 5.90
CA SER A 16 -38.99 3.12 7.15
C SER A 16 -37.72 2.30 7.41
N THR A 17 -37.63 1.07 6.90
CA THR A 17 -36.45 0.22 7.01
C THR A 17 -35.27 0.73 6.18
N SER A 18 -35.53 1.29 4.99
CA SER A 18 -34.49 1.79 4.09
C SER A 18 -33.69 2.97 4.67
N SER A 19 -34.33 3.88 5.42
CA SER A 19 -33.63 5.04 6.02
C SER A 19 -32.75 4.65 7.21
N MET A 20 -33.15 3.64 7.99
CA MET A 20 -32.35 3.14 9.11
C MET A 20 -31.15 2.32 8.62
N GLU A 21 -31.33 1.48 7.60
CA GLU A 21 -30.25 0.72 6.95
C GLU A 21 -29.18 1.65 6.36
N LEU A 22 -29.58 2.74 5.68
CA LEU A 22 -28.66 3.75 5.14
C LEU A 22 -27.85 4.46 6.23
N SER A 23 -28.49 4.87 7.34
CA SER A 23 -27.79 5.49 8.48
C SER A 23 -26.83 4.53 9.18
N LYS A 24 -27.19 3.24 9.24
CA LYS A 24 -26.40 2.19 9.86
C LYS A 24 -25.20 1.82 8.99
N MET A 25 -25.38 1.72 7.67
CA MET A 25 -24.30 1.53 6.70
C MET A 25 -23.30 2.71 6.73
N GLN A 26 -23.78 3.95 6.78
CA GLN A 26 -22.92 5.13 6.89
C GLN A 26 -22.09 5.17 8.19
N SER A 27 -22.68 4.81 9.33
CA SER A 27 -21.94 4.77 10.61
C SER A 27 -20.93 3.61 10.73
N ILE A 28 -21.15 2.49 10.03
CA ILE A 28 -20.24 1.34 10.00
C ILE A 28 -19.03 1.63 9.10
N GLU A 29 -19.21 2.35 8.00
CA GLU A 29 -18.10 2.79 7.12
C GLU A 29 -17.13 3.73 7.84
N SER A 30 -17.64 4.65 8.69
CA SER A 30 -16.80 5.51 9.53
C SER A 30 -15.95 4.75 10.55
N LYS A 31 -16.21 3.46 10.81
CA LYS A 31 -15.42 2.62 11.72
C LYS A 31 -14.62 1.52 11.02
N ALA A 32 -14.72 1.42 9.70
CA ALA A 32 -13.95 0.45 8.92
C ALA A 32 -12.44 0.76 8.97
N PRO A 33 -11.55 -0.24 9.01
CA PRO A 33 -10.11 0.00 8.94
C PRO A 33 -9.66 0.37 7.52
N TRP A 34 -8.52 1.06 7.44
CA TRP A 34 -7.83 1.32 6.17
C TRP A 34 -7.07 0.09 5.71
N PHE A 35 -7.01 -0.13 4.40
CA PHE A 35 -6.17 -1.16 3.79
C PHE A 35 -5.44 -0.59 2.57
N ALA A 36 -4.26 -1.13 2.30
CA ALA A 36 -3.59 -0.91 1.03
C ALA A 36 -4.07 -1.95 0.00
N VAL A 37 -4.35 -1.46 -1.20
CA VAL A 37 -4.76 -2.26 -2.35
C VAL A 37 -3.67 -2.16 -3.40
N THR A 38 -3.20 -3.30 -3.91
CA THR A 38 -2.24 -3.32 -5.01
C THR A 38 -2.95 -3.09 -6.33
N VAL A 39 -2.38 -2.22 -7.16
CA VAL A 39 -2.93 -1.86 -8.47
C VAL A 39 -1.95 -2.16 -9.59
N LYS A 40 -2.48 -2.39 -10.78
CA LYS A 40 -1.67 -2.52 -11.99
C LYS A 40 -0.91 -1.21 -12.26
N PRO A 41 0.30 -1.28 -12.84
CA PRO A 41 1.07 -0.09 -13.17
C PRO A 41 0.24 0.95 -13.94
N ASN A 42 0.36 2.22 -13.55
CA ASN A 42 -0.32 3.37 -14.15
C ASN A 42 -1.86 3.39 -14.02
N HIS A 43 -2.46 2.51 -13.20
CA HIS A 43 -3.90 2.48 -12.98
C HIS A 43 -4.33 3.16 -11.66
N ASP A 44 -3.39 3.66 -10.86
CA ASP A 44 -3.63 4.17 -9.49
C ASP A 44 -4.75 5.21 -9.44
N LYS A 45 -4.71 6.23 -10.30
CA LYS A 45 -5.73 7.29 -10.36
C LYS A 45 -7.10 6.78 -10.82
N ALA A 46 -7.10 5.87 -11.80
CA ALA A 46 -8.33 5.31 -12.34
C ALA A 46 -9.02 4.40 -11.33
N VAL A 47 -8.25 3.56 -10.63
CA VAL A 47 -8.75 2.73 -9.53
C VAL A 47 -9.28 3.60 -8.39
N ALA A 48 -8.55 4.64 -7.99
CA ALA A 48 -8.99 5.53 -6.93
C ALA A 48 -10.35 6.18 -7.25
N ALA A 49 -10.50 6.72 -8.48
CA ALA A 49 -11.77 7.28 -8.94
C ALA A 49 -12.90 6.23 -9.01
N ALA A 50 -12.60 5.01 -9.50
CA ALA A 50 -13.59 3.94 -9.58
C ALA A 50 -14.09 3.46 -8.21
N LEU A 51 -13.20 3.37 -7.22
CA LEU A 51 -13.57 3.05 -5.85
C LEU A 51 -14.41 4.16 -5.19
N GLN A 52 -14.08 5.43 -5.44
CA GLN A 52 -14.88 6.58 -4.97
C GLN A 52 -16.29 6.59 -5.55
N VAL A 53 -16.44 6.31 -6.86
CA VAL A 53 -17.76 6.18 -7.51
C VAL A 53 -18.59 5.05 -6.90
N ARG A 54 -17.95 4.00 -6.38
CA ARG A 54 -18.60 2.89 -5.66
C ARG A 54 -18.92 3.22 -4.20
N GLY A 55 -18.72 4.47 -3.77
CA GLY A 55 -19.06 4.95 -2.43
C GLY A 55 -18.01 4.67 -1.35
N LEU A 56 -16.83 4.18 -1.72
CA LEU A 56 -15.78 3.86 -0.76
C LEU A 56 -14.92 5.08 -0.43
N GLU A 57 -14.47 5.17 0.82
CA GLU A 57 -13.47 6.16 1.22
C GLU A 57 -12.09 5.73 0.72
N VAL A 58 -11.46 6.60 -0.06
CA VAL A 58 -10.21 6.32 -0.77
C VAL A 58 -9.22 7.43 -0.53
N PHE A 59 -7.97 7.04 -0.31
CA PHE A 59 -6.83 7.95 -0.23
C PHE A 59 -5.74 7.52 -1.22
N LEU A 60 -5.43 8.39 -2.17
CA LEU A 60 -4.31 8.26 -3.09
C LEU A 60 -3.38 9.45 -2.88
N PRO A 61 -2.30 9.32 -2.09
CA PRO A 61 -1.35 10.40 -1.90
C PRO A 61 -0.59 10.68 -3.20
N LEU A 62 -0.57 11.95 -3.59
CA LEU A 62 0.08 12.43 -4.81
C LEU A 62 1.17 13.46 -4.46
N TYR A 63 2.27 13.43 -5.20
CA TYR A 63 3.30 14.47 -5.13
C TYR A 63 3.44 15.19 -6.48
N ARG A 64 3.96 16.42 -6.44
CA ARG A 64 4.21 17.23 -7.64
C ARG A 64 5.60 16.95 -8.18
N ALA A 65 5.67 16.38 -9.39
CA ALA A 65 6.91 16.17 -10.12
C ALA A 65 7.02 17.19 -11.26
N ARG A 66 8.18 17.83 -11.39
CA ARG A 66 8.49 18.71 -12.52
C ARG A 66 9.13 17.88 -13.63
N ARG A 67 8.44 17.72 -14.77
CA ARG A 67 8.99 17.02 -15.94
C ARG A 67 9.22 18.01 -17.07
N ARG A 68 10.45 18.01 -17.60
CA ARG A 68 10.79 18.78 -18.80
C ARG A 68 10.28 18.04 -20.02
N TRP A 69 9.34 18.63 -20.75
CA TRP A 69 9.05 18.24 -22.12
C TRP A 69 9.84 19.14 -23.06
N SER A 70 10.16 18.63 -24.26
CA SER A 70 10.99 19.21 -25.33
C SER A 70 10.87 20.72 -25.58
N ASP A 71 9.77 21.36 -25.16
CA ASP A 71 9.55 22.81 -25.27
C ASP A 71 9.01 23.47 -23.97
N ARG A 72 8.51 22.71 -22.97
CA ARG A 72 7.86 23.28 -21.76
C ARG A 72 8.05 22.41 -20.51
N MET A 73 8.21 23.06 -19.35
CA MET A 73 8.13 22.39 -18.05
C MET A 73 6.66 22.19 -17.68
N LYS A 74 6.24 20.93 -17.43
CA LYS A 74 4.91 20.63 -16.87
C LYS A 74 5.05 20.05 -15.47
N GLU A 75 4.21 20.55 -14.56
CA GLU A 75 4.01 19.97 -13.25
C GLU A 75 2.99 18.84 -13.36
N LEU A 76 3.38 17.64 -12.94
CA LEU A 76 2.55 16.43 -12.97
C LEU A 76 2.33 15.93 -11.55
N GLN A 77 1.11 15.51 -11.24
CA GLN A 77 0.85 14.78 -10.00
C GLN A 77 1.08 13.29 -10.21
N LEU A 78 2.02 12.71 -9.46
CA LEU A 78 2.34 11.28 -9.50
C LEU A 78 2.03 10.63 -8.14
N PRO A 79 1.69 9.33 -8.09
CA PRO A 79 1.48 8.61 -6.83
C PRO A 79 2.72 8.63 -5.95
N LEU A 80 2.56 8.96 -4.66
CA LEU A 80 3.65 8.92 -3.68
C LEU A 80 4.03 7.48 -3.30
N PHE A 81 3.05 6.56 -3.36
CA PHE A 81 3.25 5.12 -3.22
C PHE A 81 2.78 4.42 -4.51
N PRO A 82 3.60 4.43 -5.58
CA PRO A 82 3.21 3.82 -6.85
C PRO A 82 2.83 2.35 -6.69
N GLY A 83 1.75 1.93 -7.35
CA GLY A 83 1.23 0.56 -7.27
C GLY A 83 0.31 0.32 -6.07
N TYR A 84 0.01 1.34 -5.27
CA TYR A 84 -0.87 1.25 -4.12
C TYR A 84 -1.96 2.33 -4.10
N VAL A 85 -3.16 1.93 -3.70
CA VAL A 85 -4.27 2.82 -3.36
C VAL A 85 -4.74 2.44 -1.95
N PHE A 86 -4.94 3.43 -1.07
CA PHE A 86 -5.49 3.19 0.26
C PHE A 86 -7.01 3.29 0.20
N CYS A 87 -7.70 2.30 0.75
CA CYS A 87 -9.16 2.25 0.75
C CYS A 87 -9.65 1.78 2.12
N ARG A 88 -10.66 2.46 2.64
CA ARG A 88 -11.38 2.06 3.85
C ARG A 88 -12.52 1.15 3.43
N PHE A 89 -12.61 -0.06 3.97
CA PHE A 89 -13.68 -0.99 3.64
C PHE A 89 -13.91 -2.03 4.74
N THR A 90 -15.09 -2.62 4.77
CA THR A 90 -15.45 -3.70 5.70
C THR A 90 -15.26 -5.05 5.03
N ARG A 91 -15.44 -6.13 5.79
CA ARG A 91 -15.44 -7.48 5.22
C ARG A 91 -16.49 -7.65 4.10
N GLU A 92 -17.62 -6.97 4.22
CA GLU A 92 -18.75 -7.04 3.28
C GLU A 92 -18.43 -6.32 1.96
N SER A 93 -17.80 -5.14 2.03
CA SER A 93 -17.42 -4.38 0.83
C SER A 93 -16.11 -4.85 0.19
N ARG A 94 -15.40 -5.83 0.77
CA ARG A 94 -14.17 -6.41 0.20
C ARG A 94 -14.37 -6.95 -1.21
N ALA A 95 -15.50 -7.60 -1.49
CA ALA A 95 -15.79 -8.14 -2.83
C ALA A 95 -15.96 -7.02 -3.87
N VAL A 96 -16.56 -5.88 -3.46
CA VAL A 96 -16.68 -4.69 -4.29
C VAL A 96 -15.30 -4.11 -4.59
N VAL A 97 -14.41 -4.05 -3.62
CA VAL A 97 -13.01 -3.63 -3.83
C VAL A 97 -12.34 -4.55 -4.85
N LEU A 98 -12.27 -5.85 -4.57
CA LEU A 98 -11.54 -6.81 -5.42
C LEU A 98 -12.11 -6.95 -6.85
N SER A 99 -13.39 -6.65 -7.07
CA SER A 99 -14.00 -6.65 -8.41
C SER A 99 -13.72 -5.39 -9.22
N THR A 100 -13.02 -4.39 -8.68
CA THR A 100 -12.72 -3.15 -9.41
C THR A 100 -11.59 -3.41 -10.42
N PRO A 101 -11.80 -3.12 -11.72
CA PRO A 101 -10.75 -3.31 -12.72
C PRO A 101 -9.48 -2.53 -12.38
N GLY A 102 -8.32 -3.18 -12.52
CA GLY A 102 -7.02 -2.57 -12.22
C GLY A 102 -6.49 -2.88 -10.82
N ILE A 103 -7.31 -3.42 -9.92
CA ILE A 103 -6.86 -3.97 -8.64
C ILE A 103 -6.33 -5.40 -8.86
N THR A 104 -5.22 -5.72 -8.21
CA THR A 104 -4.60 -7.05 -8.25
C THR A 104 -4.87 -7.81 -6.95
N SER A 105 -4.70 -7.18 -5.79
CA SER A 105 -4.90 -7.79 -4.49
C SER A 105 -5.07 -6.75 -3.38
N VAL A 106 -5.38 -7.21 -2.17
CA VAL A 106 -5.31 -6.41 -0.95
C VAL A 106 -4.05 -6.84 -0.18
N VAL A 107 -3.27 -5.88 0.29
CA VAL A 107 -2.04 -6.12 1.06
C VAL A 107 -2.41 -6.78 2.40
N GLY A 108 -1.70 -7.85 2.74
CA GLY A 108 -2.02 -8.64 3.92
C GLY A 108 -1.09 -9.82 4.16
N PHE A 109 -1.41 -10.57 5.21
CA PHE A 109 -0.72 -11.80 5.57
C PHE A 109 -1.56 -12.98 5.07
N GLY A 110 -1.08 -13.68 4.05
CA GLY A 110 -1.79 -14.76 3.36
C GLY A 110 -3.13 -14.26 2.82
N HIS A 111 -4.23 -14.83 3.33
CA HIS A 111 -5.58 -14.46 2.92
C HIS A 111 -6.22 -13.31 3.74
N GLN A 112 -5.54 -12.84 4.79
CA GLN A 112 -6.03 -11.81 5.70
C GLN A 112 -5.47 -10.44 5.34
N PRO A 113 -6.32 -9.47 4.93
CA PRO A 113 -5.92 -8.07 4.77
C PRO A 113 -5.27 -7.51 6.04
N ALA A 114 -4.16 -6.79 5.89
CA ALA A 114 -3.49 -6.12 6.99
C ALA A 114 -4.06 -4.70 7.16
N PRO A 115 -4.75 -4.40 8.26
CA PRO A 115 -5.27 -3.05 8.49
C PRO A 115 -4.11 -2.07 8.73
N ILE A 116 -4.25 -0.88 8.15
CA ILE A 116 -3.33 0.25 8.36
C ILE A 116 -3.91 1.11 9.48
N PRO A 117 -3.11 1.45 10.52
CA PRO A 117 -3.54 2.37 11.56
C PRO A 117 -3.95 3.74 10.99
N GLU A 118 -5.03 4.32 11.51
CA GLU A 118 -5.48 5.67 11.12
C GLU A 118 -4.37 6.70 11.26
N THR A 119 -3.54 6.56 12.31
CA THR A 119 -2.39 7.44 12.59
C THR A 119 -1.35 7.43 11.47
N GLU A 120 -1.15 6.31 10.79
CA GLU A 120 -0.22 6.22 9.65
C GLU A 120 -0.78 6.93 8.42
N ILE A 121 -2.06 6.71 8.10
CA ILE A 121 -2.75 7.40 7.00
C ILE A 121 -2.75 8.91 7.24
N GLU A 122 -3.03 9.34 8.47
CA GLU A 122 -3.04 10.76 8.82
C GLU A 122 -1.65 11.38 8.75
N SER A 123 -0.60 10.66 9.17
CA SER A 123 0.78 11.11 9.02
C SER A 123 1.15 11.36 7.54
N VAL A 124 0.71 10.48 6.64
CA VAL A 124 0.89 10.67 5.20
C VAL A 124 0.06 11.86 4.68
N ARG A 125 -1.18 12.03 5.13
CA ARG A 125 -2.03 13.19 4.77
C ARG A 125 -1.38 14.51 5.17
N ILE A 126 -0.90 14.63 6.41
CA ILE A 126 -0.17 15.81 6.91
C ILE A 126 1.08 16.06 6.06
N THR A 127 1.84 15.01 5.75
CA THR A 127 3.05 15.11 4.93
C THR A 127 2.74 15.64 3.52
N VAL A 128 1.70 15.12 2.86
CA VAL A 128 1.25 15.58 1.54
C VAL A 128 0.72 17.02 1.59
N ALA A 129 0.02 17.39 2.67
CA ALA A 129 -0.53 18.73 2.86
C ALA A 129 0.54 19.79 3.20
N SER A 130 1.74 19.40 3.63
CA SER A 130 2.82 20.31 4.03
C SER A 130 3.29 21.26 2.93
N GLY A 131 3.07 20.92 1.66
CA GLY A 131 3.58 21.69 0.51
C GLY A 131 5.09 21.59 0.28
N LEU A 132 5.80 20.80 1.09
CA LEU A 132 7.23 20.54 0.92
C LEU A 132 7.48 19.64 -0.31
N PRO A 133 8.69 19.67 -0.90
CA PRO A 133 9.06 18.73 -1.95
C PRO A 133 8.99 17.29 -1.44
N LEU A 134 8.22 16.45 -2.13
CA LEU A 134 8.07 15.04 -1.82
C LEU A 134 8.52 14.19 -3.00
N SER A 135 9.04 13.01 -2.72
CA SER A 135 9.32 11.97 -3.71
C SER A 135 9.20 10.60 -3.05
N PRO A 136 8.85 9.55 -3.79
CA PRO A 136 8.92 8.18 -3.28
C PRO A 136 10.33 7.89 -2.77
N TRP A 137 10.43 7.29 -1.60
CA TRP A 137 11.71 6.94 -0.99
C TRP A 137 11.73 5.46 -0.61
N PRO A 138 12.84 4.73 -0.86
CA PRO A 138 12.87 3.29 -0.62
C PRO A 138 12.80 2.99 0.89
N PHE A 139 11.87 2.11 1.26
CA PHE A 139 11.74 1.62 2.63
C PHE A 139 12.69 0.44 2.87
N LEU A 140 13.92 0.75 3.27
CA LEU A 140 14.99 -0.22 3.49
C LEU A 140 15.37 -0.32 4.97
N ARG A 141 15.68 -1.52 5.44
CA ARG A 141 16.20 -1.80 6.78
C ARG A 141 17.56 -2.48 6.67
N ALA A 142 18.42 -2.27 7.67
CA ALA A 142 19.63 -3.09 7.79
C ALA A 142 19.25 -4.58 7.85
N GLY A 143 20.01 -5.41 7.13
CA GLY A 143 19.72 -6.82 6.89
C GLY A 143 18.87 -7.09 5.66
N ASP A 144 18.25 -6.09 5.02
CA ASP A 144 17.50 -6.32 3.79
C ASP A 144 18.42 -6.78 2.65
N ARG A 145 17.99 -7.78 1.89
CA ARG A 145 18.62 -8.11 0.61
C ARG A 145 18.24 -7.05 -0.41
N VAL A 146 19.24 -6.44 -1.02
CA VAL A 146 19.09 -5.33 -1.95
C VAL A 146 19.88 -5.55 -3.23
N ARG A 147 19.46 -4.87 -4.28
CA ARG A 147 20.14 -4.80 -5.56
C ARG A 147 20.47 -3.35 -5.85
N ILE A 148 21.68 -3.10 -6.32
CA ILE A 148 22.10 -1.79 -6.80
C ILE A 148 21.43 -1.58 -8.17
N GLU A 149 20.61 -0.55 -8.32
CA GLU A 149 19.85 -0.31 -9.56
C GLU A 149 20.60 0.59 -10.54
N HIS A 150 21.44 1.49 -10.03
CA HIS A 150 22.12 2.51 -10.83
C HIS A 150 23.58 2.68 -10.41
N GLY A 151 24.39 3.27 -11.29
CA GLY A 151 25.84 3.47 -11.09
C GLY A 151 26.69 2.31 -11.61
N PRO A 152 28.02 2.32 -11.34
CA PRO A 152 28.97 1.36 -11.92
C PRO A 152 28.78 -0.08 -11.45
N LEU A 153 28.05 -0.27 -10.34
CA LEU A 153 27.80 -1.57 -9.72
C LEU A 153 26.34 -2.03 -9.92
N ALA A 154 25.61 -1.40 -10.86
CA ALA A 154 24.24 -1.77 -11.17
C ALA A 154 24.10 -3.27 -11.51
N GLY A 155 23.07 -3.90 -10.97
CA GLY A 155 22.79 -5.33 -11.12
C GLY A 155 23.37 -6.21 -10.01
N ILE A 156 24.31 -5.71 -9.20
CA ILE A 156 24.87 -6.47 -8.08
C ILE A 156 23.88 -6.55 -6.92
N GLU A 157 23.75 -7.73 -6.33
CA GLU A 157 22.95 -8.00 -5.13
C GLU A 157 23.82 -8.21 -3.90
N GLY A 158 23.27 -7.86 -2.74
CA GLY A 158 23.91 -8.11 -1.46
C GLY A 158 22.98 -7.83 -0.28
N VAL A 159 23.56 -7.82 0.92
CA VAL A 159 22.86 -7.50 2.17
C VAL A 159 23.18 -6.06 2.55
N LEU A 160 22.13 -5.28 2.83
CA LEU A 160 22.26 -3.90 3.25
C LEU A 160 22.68 -3.83 4.72
N LEU A 161 23.75 -3.11 5.02
CA LEU A 161 24.19 -2.80 6.37
C LEU A 161 24.10 -1.29 6.61
N GLN A 162 23.65 -0.94 7.81
CA GLN A 162 23.73 0.43 8.31
C GLN A 162 24.96 0.53 9.22
N ILE A 163 25.86 1.45 8.88
CA ILE A 163 27.02 1.81 9.71
C ILE A 163 26.86 3.25 10.18
N LYS A 164 27.67 3.69 11.15
CA LYS A 164 27.56 5.04 11.75
C LYS A 164 27.51 6.16 10.71
N ASP A 165 28.27 6.01 9.63
CA ASP A 165 28.49 7.08 8.64
C ASP A 165 27.89 6.78 7.26
N GLY A 166 26.97 5.82 7.13
CA GLY A 166 26.33 5.55 5.84
C GLY A 166 25.74 4.16 5.68
N TRP A 167 25.45 3.81 4.43
CA TRP A 167 24.91 2.52 4.04
C TRP A 167 25.94 1.75 3.23
N ARG A 168 26.02 0.44 3.48
CA ARG A 168 26.87 -0.46 2.72
C ARG A 168 26.08 -1.64 2.19
N VAL A 169 26.38 -2.07 0.98
CA VAL A 169 25.93 -3.37 0.45
C VAL A 169 27.08 -4.35 0.60
N VAL A 170 26.83 -5.43 1.33
CA VAL A 170 27.77 -6.54 1.46
C VAL A 170 27.46 -7.58 0.41
N VAL A 171 28.43 -7.83 -0.45
CA VAL A 171 28.40 -8.85 -1.50
C VAL A 171 29.31 -9.99 -1.06
N SER A 172 28.77 -11.21 -1.03
CA SER A 172 29.48 -12.39 -0.52
C SER A 172 29.67 -13.43 -1.59
N ILE A 173 30.85 -14.07 -1.60
CA ILE A 173 31.13 -15.27 -2.39
C ILE A 173 31.27 -16.42 -1.41
N GLU A 174 30.21 -17.21 -1.27
CA GLU A 174 30.12 -18.28 -0.27
C GLU A 174 31.22 -19.33 -0.42
N LEU A 175 31.52 -19.76 -1.65
CA LEU A 175 32.59 -20.74 -1.92
C LEU A 175 33.95 -20.27 -1.38
N LEU A 176 34.21 -18.97 -1.43
CA LEU A 176 35.47 -18.38 -0.98
C LEU A 176 35.44 -18.03 0.51
N GLN A 177 34.27 -18.04 1.15
CA GLN A 177 34.06 -17.50 2.50
C GLN A 177 34.61 -16.07 2.62
N ARG A 178 34.39 -15.25 1.58
CA ARG A 178 34.84 -13.85 1.50
C ARG A 178 33.68 -12.94 1.15
N SER A 179 33.73 -11.73 1.69
CA SER A 179 32.76 -10.67 1.45
C SER A 179 33.46 -9.35 1.14
N VAL A 180 32.83 -8.53 0.31
CA VAL A 180 33.22 -7.15 0.02
C VAL A 180 32.08 -6.24 0.42
N ALA A 181 32.40 -5.15 1.11
CA ALA A 181 31.43 -4.13 1.48
C ALA A 181 31.63 -2.90 0.57
N VAL A 182 30.55 -2.46 -0.06
CA VAL A 182 30.53 -1.30 -0.95
C VAL A 182 29.67 -0.22 -0.31
N GLU A 183 30.20 1.00 -0.23
CA GLU A 183 29.43 2.16 0.20
C GLU A 183 28.46 2.61 -0.89
N VAL A 184 27.20 2.84 -0.52
CA VAL A 184 26.14 3.23 -1.44
C VAL A 184 25.24 4.27 -0.80
N ASP A 185 24.67 5.13 -1.64
CA ASP A 185 23.53 5.94 -1.24
C ASP A 185 22.24 5.12 -1.24
N ARG A 186 21.30 5.50 -0.37
CA ARG A 186 20.08 4.71 -0.13
C ARG A 186 19.12 4.70 -1.32
N ASP A 187 19.19 5.69 -2.19
CA ASP A 187 18.40 5.82 -3.42
C ASP A 187 18.99 5.01 -4.59
N MET A 188 20.25 4.57 -4.51
CA MET A 188 20.89 3.70 -5.51
C MET A 188 20.44 2.24 -5.42
N VAL A 189 19.80 1.86 -4.32
CA VAL A 189 19.46 0.47 -4.00
C VAL A 189 17.95 0.28 -3.90
N ALA A 190 17.49 -0.85 -4.43
CA ALA A 190 16.13 -1.33 -4.23
C ALA A 190 16.15 -2.67 -3.52
N ARG A 191 15.12 -2.92 -2.72
CA ARG A 191 14.91 -4.23 -2.09
C ARG A 191 14.72 -5.28 -3.18
N VAL A 192 15.46 -6.39 -3.09
CA VAL A 192 15.20 -7.56 -3.92
C VAL A 192 13.94 -8.22 -3.36
N TYR A 193 12.85 -8.04 -4.09
CA TYR A 193 11.58 -8.69 -3.85
C TYR A 193 11.67 -10.22 -4.11
N PRO A 194 10.76 -11.03 -3.57
CA PRO A 194 9.34 -10.74 -3.40
C PRO A 194 9.09 -9.76 -2.25
N ALA A 195 8.22 -8.77 -2.46
CA ALA A 195 7.56 -8.13 -1.33
C ALA A 195 6.96 -9.28 -0.54
N PRO A 196 7.00 -9.30 0.80
CA PRO A 196 6.41 -10.41 1.51
C PRO A 196 4.96 -10.59 1.04
N ILE A 197 4.71 -11.59 0.20
CA ILE A 197 3.48 -12.34 0.29
C ILE A 197 3.69 -13.03 1.62
N MET A 198 3.19 -12.39 2.67
CA MET A 198 3.39 -12.80 4.05
C MET A 198 2.53 -14.05 4.29
N ASP A 199 2.92 -15.16 3.66
CA ASP A 199 2.40 -16.51 3.87
C ASP A 199 3.11 -17.11 5.10
N ARG A 200 2.32 -17.75 5.97
CA ARG A 200 2.77 -18.36 7.24
C ARG A 200 3.42 -19.72 7.07
N SER A 201 3.53 -20.29 5.87
CA SER A 201 4.32 -21.52 5.70
C SER A 201 5.81 -21.18 5.61
N GLY A 202 6.57 -21.54 6.64
CA GLY A 202 8.03 -21.56 6.59
C GLY A 202 8.49 -22.39 5.39
N PHE A 203 8.95 -21.71 4.34
CA PHE A 203 9.66 -22.34 3.25
C PHE A 203 11.15 -22.29 3.59
N ALA A 204 11.66 -23.44 4.05
CA ALA A 204 13.07 -23.67 4.24
C ALA A 204 13.77 -23.47 2.89
N TRP A 205 14.65 -22.47 2.82
CA TRP A 205 15.64 -22.43 1.76
C TRP A 205 16.69 -23.48 2.07
N SER A 206 16.82 -24.47 1.20
CA SER A 206 17.91 -25.44 1.18
C SER A 206 19.20 -24.71 0.81
N GLY A 207 19.80 -24.05 1.79
CA GLY A 207 21.14 -23.48 1.77
C GLY A 207 21.68 -23.56 3.18
N SER A 208 22.46 -24.60 3.43
CA SER A 208 22.89 -25.08 4.74
C SER A 208 23.43 -24.00 5.69
N LYS A 209 22.85 -24.03 6.90
CA LYS A 209 23.43 -23.74 8.22
C LYS A 209 23.86 -22.29 8.54
N GLU A 210 23.00 -21.67 9.35
CA GLU A 210 23.35 -21.11 10.67
C GLU A 210 24.60 -20.21 10.71
N VAL A 211 24.37 -18.90 10.67
CA VAL A 211 25.39 -17.95 11.14
C VAL A 211 24.74 -16.99 12.12
N ALA A 212 25.18 -17.14 13.37
CA ALA A 212 24.85 -16.31 14.51
C ALA A 212 25.10 -14.83 14.23
N TYR A 213 24.29 -13.98 14.87
CA TYR A 213 24.56 -12.56 15.01
C TYR A 213 25.94 -12.35 15.64
N ALA A 214 26.92 -11.92 14.85
CA ALA A 214 28.16 -11.34 15.36
C ALA A 214 27.93 -9.84 15.57
N ARG A 215 27.83 -9.44 16.84
CA ARG A 215 28.11 -8.07 17.27
C ARG A 215 29.53 -7.71 16.85
N PHE A 216 29.68 -6.59 16.14
CA PHE A 216 30.88 -5.77 16.11
C PHE A 216 30.46 -4.30 16.12
#